data_AF-A0A1J5IQK8-F1
#
_entry.id   AF-A0A1J5IQK8-F1
#
_cell.length_a   1.000
_cell.length_b   1.000
_cell.length_c   1.000
_cell.angle_alpha   90.00
_cell.angle_beta   90.00
_cell.angle_gamma   90.00
#
_symmetry.space_group_name_H-M   'P 1'
#
loop_
_entity.id
_entity.type
_entity.pdbx_description
1 polymer ?
#
loop_
_entity_poly.entity_id
_entity_poly.type
_entity_poly.pdbx_seq_one_letter_code
_entity_poly.pdbx_strand_id
1 'polypeptide(L)'
;MDNSLLLETVENLQPLGVFLCSSVVTTHEDFNRHNCHDAELEVQFKGGPGSEYKAMIDEDEISSVMVFQFHAGVRLVDSSLDKDADGYVKAEISAVFESEYQLKDSKKFSEDGMVLFLNRNVHIHVWPFWREFVQSTCTRIGISVIEIPFRMHMPAKKEG
;
A
#
# COMPACT_ATOMS: atom_id res chain seq x y z
N MET A 1 5.67 25.73 -5.93
CA MET A 1 5.01 25.99 -4.63
C MET A 1 4.83 24.69 -3.85
N ASP A 2 4.42 23.61 -4.50
CA ASP A 2 4.11 22.30 -3.88
C ASP A 2 5.21 21.70 -2.99
N ASN A 3 6.49 21.87 -3.34
CA ASN A 3 7.59 21.29 -2.57
C ASN A 3 7.81 21.98 -1.22
N SER A 4 7.52 23.29 -1.10
CA SER A 4 7.64 23.99 0.19
C SER A 4 6.56 23.52 1.16
N LEU A 5 5.32 23.48 0.67
CA LEU A 5 4.17 23.01 1.45
C LEU A 5 4.33 21.56 1.90
N LEU A 6 4.87 20.69 1.04
CA LEU A 6 5.17 19.31 1.40
C LEU A 6 6.23 19.23 2.50
N LEU A 7 7.31 20.03 2.41
CA LEU A 7 8.36 20.04 3.43
C LEU A 7 7.83 20.50 4.78
N GLU A 8 7.07 21.59 4.81
CA GLU A 8 6.40 22.08 6.03
C GLU A 8 5.48 21.00 6.64
N THR A 9 4.74 20.28 5.80
CA THR A 9 3.88 19.18 6.24
C THR A 9 4.70 18.03 6.84
N VAL A 10 5.77 17.60 6.16
CA VAL A 10 6.66 16.54 6.63
C VAL A 10 7.29 16.91 7.99
N GLU A 11 7.71 18.16 8.15
CA GLU A 11 8.30 18.65 9.40
C GLU A 11 7.29 18.63 10.56
N ASN A 12 6.00 18.84 10.27
CA ASN A 12 4.93 18.85 11.26
C ASN A 12 4.38 17.46 11.62
N LEU A 13 4.77 16.41 10.90
CA LEU A 13 4.32 15.04 11.15
C LEU A 13 5.43 14.21 11.82
N GLN A 14 5.06 13.47 12.86
CA GLN A 14 5.94 12.48 13.50
C GLN A 14 5.34 11.09 13.32
N PRO A 15 6.05 10.13 12.69
CA PRO A 15 5.54 8.77 12.51
C PRO A 15 5.23 8.09 13.86
N LEU A 16 4.06 7.47 13.96
CA LEU A 16 3.67 6.64 15.10
C LEU A 16 3.74 5.16 14.75
N GLY A 17 3.25 4.78 13.56
CA GLY A 17 3.22 3.38 13.14
C GLY A 17 2.63 3.16 11.75
N VAL A 18 2.73 1.90 11.32
CA VAL A 18 2.04 1.36 10.15
C VAL A 18 1.34 0.09 10.57
N PHE A 19 0.03 0.01 10.33
CA PHE A 19 -0.84 -1.06 10.80
C PHE A 19 -1.58 -1.68 9.61
N LEU A 20 -1.72 -3.01 9.62
CA LEU A 20 -2.54 -3.73 8.65
C LEU A 20 -4.00 -3.71 9.11
N CYS A 21 -4.88 -3.14 8.31
CA CYS A 21 -6.30 -2.98 8.65
C CYS A 21 -7.15 -4.12 8.09
N SER A 22 -6.87 -4.50 6.84
CA SER A 22 -7.54 -5.62 6.18
C SER A 22 -6.63 -6.26 5.14
N SER A 23 -6.88 -7.53 4.84
CA SER A 23 -6.19 -8.24 3.78
C SER A 23 -7.08 -9.30 3.15
N VAL A 24 -6.90 -9.53 1.86
CA VAL A 24 -7.52 -10.63 1.12
C VAL A 24 -6.40 -11.42 0.44
N VAL A 25 -6.44 -12.74 0.63
CA VAL A 25 -5.50 -13.68 0.00
C VAL A 25 -6.32 -14.75 -0.68
N THR A 26 -6.13 -14.92 -1.98
CA THR A 26 -6.80 -15.96 -2.79
C THR A 26 -5.77 -16.72 -3.61
N THR A 27 -6.04 -18.01 -3.79
CA THR A 27 -5.30 -18.90 -4.67
C THR A 27 -6.31 -19.64 -5.52
N HIS A 28 -6.03 -19.78 -6.81
CA HIS A 28 -6.81 -20.63 -7.69
C HIS A 28 -6.78 -22.09 -7.17
N GLU A 29 -7.87 -22.84 -7.33
CA GLU A 29 -8.02 -24.18 -6.74
C GLU A 29 -6.92 -25.13 -7.21
N ASP A 30 -6.56 -25.04 -8.49
CA ASP A 30 -5.48 -25.83 -9.08
C ASP A 30 -4.08 -25.26 -8.82
N PHE A 31 -3.91 -24.16 -8.09
CA PHE A 31 -2.59 -23.55 -7.86
C PHE A 31 -2.05 -23.87 -6.47
N ASN A 32 -0.92 -24.57 -6.40
CA ASN A 32 -0.32 -25.00 -5.14
C ASN A 32 1.20 -25.17 -5.23
N ARG A 33 1.83 -25.53 -4.11
CA ARG A 33 3.29 -25.68 -3.98
C ARG A 33 3.94 -26.63 -5.00
N HIS A 34 3.18 -27.55 -5.58
CA HIS A 34 3.70 -28.57 -6.49
C HIS A 34 3.75 -28.11 -7.94
N ASN A 35 2.90 -27.17 -8.34
CA ASN A 35 2.81 -26.66 -9.71
C ASN A 35 3.05 -25.15 -9.84
N CYS A 36 3.41 -24.47 -8.75
CA CYS A 36 3.71 -23.04 -8.79
C CYS A 36 4.98 -22.67 -9.57
N HIS A 37 5.77 -23.67 -10.00
CA HIS A 37 6.99 -23.50 -10.78
C HIS A 37 6.81 -23.87 -12.27
N ASP A 38 5.66 -24.44 -12.64
CA ASP A 38 5.47 -25.05 -13.95
C ASP A 38 5.04 -24.03 -15.03
N ALA A 39 4.64 -22.84 -14.62
CA ALA A 39 4.17 -21.77 -15.50
C ALA A 39 5.05 -20.51 -15.40
N GLU A 40 5.33 -19.87 -16.53
CA GLU A 40 5.92 -18.53 -16.57
C GLU A 40 4.85 -17.50 -16.18
N LEU A 41 4.69 -17.28 -14.88
CA LEU A 41 3.70 -16.34 -14.35
C LEU A 41 4.22 -14.90 -14.37
N GLU A 42 3.36 -13.97 -14.81
CA GLU A 42 3.63 -12.55 -14.75
C GLU A 42 3.15 -11.98 -13.41
N VAL A 43 3.96 -11.09 -12.82
CA VAL A 43 3.59 -10.36 -11.61
C VAL A 43 2.94 -9.03 -11.97
N GLN A 44 1.73 -8.79 -11.50
CA GLN A 44 1.02 -7.53 -11.67
C GLN A 44 0.78 -6.85 -10.33
N PHE A 45 1.15 -5.58 -10.24
CA PHE A 45 1.04 -4.78 -9.02
C PHE A 45 -0.09 -3.77 -9.10
N LYS A 46 -0.71 -3.49 -7.96
CA LYS A 46 -1.62 -2.36 -7.74
C LYS A 46 -1.22 -1.68 -6.44
N GLY A 47 -1.20 -0.35 -6.45
CA GLY A 47 -0.86 0.45 -5.29
C GLY A 47 -1.45 1.83 -5.42
N GLY A 48 -1.92 2.40 -4.31
CA GLY A 48 -2.62 3.67 -4.32
C GLY A 48 -2.87 4.21 -2.93
N PRO A 49 -2.82 5.55 -2.73
CA PRO A 49 -3.42 6.13 -1.55
C PRO A 49 -4.92 5.81 -1.53
N GLY A 50 -5.47 5.60 -0.33
CA GLY A 50 -6.91 5.59 -0.12
C GLY A 50 -7.51 6.97 -0.41
N SER A 51 -8.84 7.04 -0.50
CA SER A 51 -9.56 8.31 -0.70
C SER A 51 -9.63 9.17 0.57
N GLU A 52 -9.28 8.62 1.72
CA GLU A 52 -9.53 9.24 3.03
C GLU A 52 -8.22 9.37 3.82
N TYR A 53 -8.09 10.50 4.50
CA TYR A 53 -7.24 10.65 5.67
C TYR A 53 -8.14 11.07 6.85
N LYS A 54 -7.84 10.59 8.05
CA LYS A 54 -8.60 10.93 9.25
C LYS A 54 -7.75 11.79 10.17
N ALA A 55 -8.29 12.91 10.60
CA ALA A 55 -7.70 13.73 11.65
C ALA A 55 -8.48 13.48 12.95
N MET A 56 -7.85 12.84 13.93
CA MET A 56 -8.37 12.73 15.28
C MET A 56 -7.76 13.88 16.08
N ILE A 57 -8.46 15.02 16.10
CA ILE A 57 -8.01 16.23 16.78
C ILE A 57 -8.66 16.25 18.17
N ASP A 58 -7.83 16.23 19.20
CA ASP A 58 -8.27 16.37 20.60
C ASP A 58 -8.29 17.86 21.00
N GLU A 59 -9.26 18.24 21.83
CA GLU A 59 -9.48 19.62 22.28
C GLU A 59 -8.30 20.17 23.09
N ASP A 60 -7.53 19.28 23.73
CA ASP A 60 -6.38 19.64 24.57
C ASP A 60 -5.03 19.73 23.79
N GLU A 61 -5.04 19.68 22.44
CA GLU A 61 -3.86 19.73 21.52
C GLU A 61 -2.79 18.63 21.70
N ILE A 62 -2.80 17.85 22.79
CA ILE A 62 -1.73 16.92 23.18
C ILE A 62 -1.70 15.63 22.34
N SER A 63 -2.75 15.28 21.61
CA SER A 63 -2.93 13.95 21.00
C SER A 63 -3.50 13.97 19.56
N SER A 64 -3.29 15.04 18.79
CA SER A 64 -3.81 15.11 17.41
C SER A 64 -3.14 14.08 16.48
N VAL A 65 -3.87 13.04 16.05
CA VAL A 65 -3.35 11.97 15.18
C VAL A 65 -3.90 12.08 13.76
N MET A 66 -3.00 12.00 12.79
CA MET A 66 -3.30 11.89 11.36
C MET A 66 -3.16 10.44 10.91
N VAL A 67 -4.21 9.88 10.33
CA VAL A 67 -4.24 8.51 9.80
C VAL A 67 -4.40 8.55 8.29
N PHE A 68 -3.49 7.90 7.57
CA PHE A 68 -3.51 7.81 6.10
C PHE A 68 -3.67 6.37 5.65
N GLN A 69 -4.61 6.13 4.74
CA GLN A 69 -4.81 4.80 4.16
C GLN A 69 -3.99 4.59 2.89
N PHE A 70 -3.44 3.38 2.75
CA PHE A 70 -2.73 2.93 1.56
C PHE A 70 -3.19 1.53 1.16
N HIS A 71 -3.59 1.39 -0.09
CA HIS A 71 -4.03 0.13 -0.68
C HIS A 71 -2.88 -0.46 -1.49
N ALA A 72 -2.59 -1.73 -1.26
CA ALA A 72 -1.58 -2.47 -2.01
C ALA A 72 -2.16 -3.81 -2.47
N GLY A 73 -1.72 -4.26 -3.63
CA GLY A 73 -2.13 -5.53 -4.22
C GLY A 73 -1.05 -6.07 -5.16
N VAL A 74 -0.94 -7.38 -5.17
CA VAL A 74 -0.12 -8.11 -6.12
C VAL A 74 -0.85 -9.36 -6.55
N ARG A 75 -0.78 -9.69 -7.83
CA ARG A 75 -1.31 -10.93 -8.37
C ARG A 75 -0.30 -11.60 -9.29
N LEU A 76 -0.32 -12.93 -9.27
CA LEU A 76 0.35 -13.78 -10.23
C LEU A 76 -0.66 -14.19 -11.30
N VAL A 77 -0.31 -13.91 -12.56
CA VAL A 77 -1.19 -14.22 -13.70
C VAL A 77 -0.50 -15.10 -14.72
N ASP A 78 -1.26 -15.94 -15.37
CA ASP A 78 -0.84 -16.72 -16.53
C ASP A 78 -1.20 -15.93 -17.80
N SER A 79 -0.20 -15.25 -18.36
CA SER A 79 -0.38 -14.38 -19.53
C SER A 79 -0.63 -15.16 -20.83
N SER A 80 -0.54 -16.49 -20.80
CA SER A 80 -0.93 -17.34 -21.94
C SER A 80 -2.46 -17.49 -22.07
N LEU A 81 -3.20 -17.19 -21.01
CA LEU A 81 -4.66 -17.25 -20.97
C LEU A 81 -5.29 -15.87 -21.22
N ASP A 82 -6.53 -15.86 -21.72
CA ASP A 82 -7.34 -14.65 -21.78
C ASP A 82 -7.61 -14.10 -20.37
N LYS A 83 -7.67 -12.76 -20.22
CA LYS A 83 -7.83 -12.10 -18.91
C LYS A 83 -9.10 -12.48 -18.14
N ASP A 84 -10.13 -12.89 -18.87
CA ASP A 84 -11.42 -13.30 -18.34
C ASP A 84 -11.54 -14.82 -18.19
N ALA A 85 -10.51 -15.58 -18.58
CA ALA A 85 -10.49 -17.02 -18.44
C ALA A 85 -10.31 -17.44 -16.97
N ASP A 86 -10.96 -18.54 -16.62
CA ASP A 86 -10.70 -19.21 -15.35
C ASP A 86 -9.23 -19.64 -15.29
N GLY A 87 -8.61 -19.47 -14.12
CA GLY A 87 -7.18 -19.71 -13.94
C GLY A 87 -6.24 -18.65 -14.54
N TYR A 88 -6.73 -17.55 -15.13
CA TYR A 88 -5.85 -16.42 -15.50
C TYR A 88 -5.13 -15.85 -14.27
N VAL A 89 -5.85 -15.63 -13.16
CA VAL A 89 -5.26 -15.27 -11.87
C VAL A 89 -4.96 -16.53 -11.07
N LYS A 90 -3.68 -16.80 -10.79
CA LYS A 90 -3.25 -17.96 -10.00
C LYS A 90 -3.23 -17.70 -8.51
N ALA A 91 -2.79 -16.50 -8.12
CA ALA A 91 -2.80 -16.04 -6.74
C ALA A 91 -2.97 -14.53 -6.69
N GLU A 92 -3.66 -14.03 -5.68
CA GLU A 92 -3.81 -12.61 -5.40
C GLU A 92 -3.65 -12.36 -3.90
N ILE A 93 -2.85 -11.34 -3.57
CA ILE A 93 -2.67 -10.83 -2.22
C ILE A 93 -3.01 -9.34 -2.30
N SER A 94 -3.91 -8.87 -1.46
CA SER A 94 -4.21 -7.45 -1.31
C SER A 94 -4.37 -7.07 0.15
N ALA A 95 -4.07 -5.81 0.45
CA ALA A 95 -4.12 -5.28 1.81
C ALA A 95 -4.42 -3.78 1.83
N VAL A 96 -5.03 -3.36 2.93
CA VAL A 96 -5.18 -1.94 3.31
C VAL A 96 -4.34 -1.72 4.56
N PHE A 97 -3.43 -0.75 4.48
CA PHE A 97 -2.63 -0.30 5.60
C PHE A 97 -3.07 1.09 6.04
N GLU A 98 -2.96 1.34 7.34
CA GLU A 98 -3.03 2.68 7.93
C GLU A 98 -1.65 3.09 8.41
N SER A 99 -1.21 4.27 7.97
CA SER A 99 0.02 4.90 8.45
C SER A 99 -0.37 6.09 9.32
N GLU A 100 0.05 6.04 10.59
CA GLU A 100 -0.32 7.01 11.61
C GLU A 100 0.82 7.96 11.93
N TYR A 101 0.47 9.21 12.16
CA TYR A 101 1.40 10.28 12.49
C TYR A 101 0.81 11.18 13.57
N GLN A 102 1.63 11.55 14.54
CA GLN A 102 1.32 12.62 15.48
C GLN A 102 1.53 13.96 14.77
N LEU A 103 0.53 14.84 14.86
CA LEU A 103 0.64 16.24 14.47
C LEU A 103 1.36 16.99 15.60
N LYS A 104 2.49 17.64 15.29
CA LYS A 104 3.30 18.35 16.30
C LYS A 104 2.72 19.71 16.68
N ASP A 105 2.16 20.42 15.70
CA ASP A 105 1.54 21.74 15.86
C ASP A 105 0.22 21.78 15.07
N SER A 106 -0.89 21.81 15.80
CA SER A 106 -2.26 21.87 15.25
C SER A 106 -2.47 23.09 14.35
N LYS A 107 -1.81 24.22 14.63
CA LYS A 107 -1.96 25.48 13.89
C LYS A 107 -1.28 25.45 12.52
N LYS A 108 -0.37 24.50 12.31
CA LYS A 108 0.29 24.24 11.03
C LYS A 108 -0.40 23.14 10.21
N PHE A 109 -1.61 22.75 10.60
CA PHE A 109 -2.43 21.88 9.77
C PHE A 109 -2.76 22.55 8.44
N SER A 110 -2.59 21.81 7.35
CA SER A 110 -2.97 22.22 6.00
C SER A 110 -3.53 21.01 5.26
N GLU A 111 -4.79 21.09 4.84
CA GLU A 111 -5.44 20.05 4.06
C GLU A 111 -4.69 19.75 2.75
N ASP A 112 -4.33 20.78 1.99
CA ASP A 112 -3.52 20.64 0.77
C ASP A 112 -2.17 19.95 1.05
N GLY A 113 -1.55 20.29 2.19
CA GLY A 113 -0.34 19.65 2.68
C GLY A 113 -0.54 18.15 2.96
N MET A 114 -1.62 17.78 3.66
CA MET A 114 -1.94 16.39 3.98
C MET A 114 -2.25 15.57 2.72
N VAL A 115 -2.96 16.15 1.75
CA VAL A 115 -3.21 15.51 0.46
C VAL A 115 -1.90 15.30 -0.31
N LEU A 116 -1.01 16.30 -0.35
CA LEU A 116 0.31 16.15 -0.96
C LEU A 116 1.13 15.06 -0.27
N PHE A 117 1.13 15.02 1.06
CA PHE A 117 1.83 14.01 1.86
C PHE A 117 1.29 12.60 1.61
N LEU A 118 -0.04 12.43 1.60
CA LEU A 118 -0.70 11.16 1.27
C LEU A 118 -0.23 10.62 -0.09
N ASN A 119 -0.21 11.47 -1.11
CA ASN A 119 0.15 11.07 -2.47
C ASN A 119 1.66 10.82 -2.66
N ARG A 120 2.53 11.55 -1.93
CA ARG A 120 3.99 11.57 -2.20
C ARG A 120 4.83 10.84 -1.17
N ASN A 121 4.36 10.65 0.07
CA ASN A 121 5.20 10.17 1.17
C ASN A 121 4.67 8.89 1.82
N VAL A 122 3.36 8.74 1.99
CA VAL A 122 2.78 7.59 2.73
C VAL A 122 3.24 6.25 2.16
N HIS A 123 3.26 6.12 0.82
CA HIS A 123 3.70 4.89 0.17
C HIS A 123 5.14 4.50 0.54
N ILE A 124 6.03 5.47 0.77
CA ILE A 124 7.43 5.22 1.12
C ILE A 124 7.51 4.52 2.49
N HIS A 125 6.64 4.90 3.43
CA HIS A 125 6.62 4.33 4.77
C HIS A 125 5.88 3.00 4.83
N VAL A 126 4.81 2.83 4.04
CA VAL A 126 4.03 1.59 3.99
C VAL A 126 4.74 0.47 3.21
N TRP A 127 5.53 0.82 2.18
CA TRP A 127 6.10 -0.16 1.24
C TRP A 127 6.92 -1.28 1.91
N PRO A 128 7.80 -1.04 2.89
CA PRO A 128 8.54 -2.11 3.56
C PRO A 128 7.62 -3.13 4.26
N PHE A 129 6.52 -2.67 4.87
CA PHE A 129 5.55 -3.52 5.55
C PHE A 129 4.76 -4.36 4.54
N TRP A 130 4.36 -3.75 3.42
CA TRP A 130 3.74 -4.49 2.32
C TRP A 130 4.65 -5.59 1.76
N ARG A 131 5.93 -5.27 1.54
CA ARG A 131 6.92 -6.22 1.03
C ARG A 131 7.05 -7.44 1.95
N GLU A 132 7.23 -7.23 3.25
CA GLU A 132 7.31 -8.31 4.22
C GLU A 132 6.01 -9.11 4.24
N PHE A 133 4.85 -8.44 4.28
CA PHE A 133 3.54 -9.09 4.31
C PHE A 133 3.33 -10.03 3.12
N VAL A 134 3.69 -9.60 1.91
CA VAL A 134 3.62 -10.45 0.72
C VAL A 134 4.55 -11.65 0.87
N GLN A 135 5.82 -11.43 1.24
CA GLN A 135 6.82 -12.50 1.35
C GLN A 135 6.42 -13.56 2.38
N SER A 136 5.97 -13.13 3.56
CA SER A 136 5.51 -14.03 4.61
C SER A 136 4.20 -14.73 4.22
N THR A 137 3.33 -14.07 3.46
CA THR A 137 2.10 -14.68 2.94
C THR A 137 2.39 -15.73 1.88
N CYS A 138 3.28 -15.47 0.92
CA CYS A 138 3.72 -16.46 -0.09
C CYS A 138 4.23 -17.73 0.59
N THR A 139 5.04 -17.57 1.64
CA THR A 139 5.56 -18.68 2.45
C THR A 139 4.43 -19.47 3.12
N ARG A 140 3.41 -18.80 3.67
CA ARG A 140 2.26 -19.43 4.33
C ARG A 140 1.35 -20.19 3.37
N ILE A 141 1.11 -19.66 2.17
CA ILE A 141 0.29 -20.34 1.14
C ILE A 141 1.11 -21.34 0.29
N GLY A 142 2.41 -21.44 0.55
CA GLY A 142 3.28 -22.45 -0.06
C GLY A 142 3.65 -22.19 -1.51
N ILE A 143 3.67 -20.93 -1.96
CA ILE A 143 4.07 -20.55 -3.32
C ILE A 143 5.45 -19.89 -3.33
N SER A 144 6.08 -19.85 -4.50
CA SER A 144 7.32 -19.11 -4.72
C SER A 144 7.15 -17.65 -4.31
N VAL A 145 8.18 -17.09 -3.65
CA VAL A 145 8.14 -15.72 -3.16
C VAL A 145 7.98 -14.76 -4.34
N ILE A 146 6.91 -13.97 -4.29
CA ILE A 146 6.70 -12.90 -5.27
C ILE A 146 7.70 -11.79 -4.98
N GLU A 147 8.58 -11.51 -5.95
CA GLU A 147 9.57 -10.44 -5.82
C GLU A 147 8.89 -9.07 -5.91
N ILE A 148 8.85 -8.36 -4.78
CA ILE A 148 8.37 -6.99 -4.74
C ILE A 148 9.54 -6.03 -4.95
N PRO A 149 9.46 -5.08 -5.91
CA PRO A 149 10.51 -4.10 -6.19
C PRO A 149 10.92 -3.32 -4.94
N PHE A 150 12.19 -2.88 -4.89
CA PHE A 150 12.66 -2.07 -3.76
C PHE A 150 11.89 -0.75 -3.61
N ARG A 151 11.47 -0.14 -4.72
CA ARG A 151 10.57 1.03 -4.73
C ARG A 151 9.44 0.82 -5.72
N MET A 152 8.24 1.21 -5.32
CA MET A 152 7.11 1.33 -6.23
C MET A 152 7.20 2.66 -6.97
N HIS A 153 7.30 2.60 -8.30
CA HIS A 153 7.06 3.80 -9.12
C HIS A 153 5.57 3.96 -9.26
N MET A 154 4.97 4.82 -8.44
CA MET A 154 3.57 5.18 -8.58
C MET A 154 3.42 5.99 -9.87
N PRO A 155 2.66 5.53 -10.87
CA PRO A 155 2.39 6.35 -12.04
C PRO A 155 1.65 7.60 -11.59
N ALA A 156 2.06 8.77 -12.10
CA ALA A 156 1.34 10.01 -11.85
C ALA A 156 -0.13 9.81 -12.27
N LYS A 157 -1.07 10.13 -11.37
CA LYS A 157 -2.50 10.15 -11.70
C LYS A 157 -2.64 11.03 -12.95
N LYS A 158 -3.12 10.47 -14.06
CA LYS A 158 -3.55 11.30 -15.19
C LYS A 158 -4.72 12.12 -14.69
N GLU A 159 -4.54 13.44 -14.62
CA GLU A 159 -5.67 14.36 -14.52
C GLU A 159 -6.56 14.09 -15.73
N GLY A 160 -7.79 13.63 -15.46
CA GLY A 160 -8.83 13.40 -16.44
C GLY A 160 -9.88 14.49 -16.35
#